data_AF-A0A7K2FNV5-F1
#
_entry.id   AF-A0A7K2FNV5-F1
#
_cell.length_a   1.000
_cell.length_b   1.000
_cell.length_c   1.000
_cell.angle_alpha   90.00
_cell.angle_beta   90.00
_cell.angle_gamma   90.00
#
_symmetry.space_group_name_H-M   'P 1'
#
loop_
_entity.id
_entity.type
_entity.pdbx_description
1 polymer ?
#
loop_
_entity_poly.entity_id
_entity_poly.type
_entity_poly.pdbx_seq_one_letter_code
_entity_poly.pdbx_strand_id
1 'polypeptide(L)'
;MLGNLGRADDRLTLHRQDEDHTDHHYLRVRLCPNNTYELEHRDGPDSAPHRTRTLSQEKVRQALLDWAADKPGWREDFMWNEWTPDA
;
A
#
# COMPACT_ATOMS: atom_id res chain seq x y z
N MET A 1 -0.28 6.30 13.76
CA MET A 1 -1.21 7.45 13.68
C MET A 1 -1.90 7.39 12.31
N LEU A 2 -3.22 7.19 12.26
CA LEU A 2 -4.02 7.17 11.01
C LEU A 2 -4.87 8.45 10.84
N GLY A 3 -4.62 9.48 11.67
CA GLY A 3 -5.48 10.65 11.82
C GLY A 3 -5.56 11.60 10.64
N ASN A 4 -4.84 11.34 9.54
CA ASN A 4 -4.80 12.24 8.38
C ASN A 4 -5.69 11.82 7.19
N LEU A 5 -6.27 10.60 7.17
CA LEU A 5 -7.22 10.21 6.10
C LEU A 5 -8.63 10.81 6.33
N GLY A 6 -8.72 12.13 6.39
CA GLY A 6 -9.94 12.87 6.75
C GLY A 6 -10.81 13.30 5.56
N ARG A 7 -10.33 13.18 4.31
CA ARG A 7 -11.07 13.61 3.11
C ARG A 7 -11.04 12.55 2.01
N ALA A 8 -12.07 12.53 1.17
CA ALA A 8 -12.03 11.78 -0.08
C ALA A 8 -10.83 12.27 -0.92
N ASP A 9 -10.01 11.34 -1.42
CA ASP A 9 -8.71 11.57 -2.07
C ASP A 9 -7.48 11.70 -1.15
N ASP A 10 -7.61 11.47 0.16
CA ASP A 10 -6.43 11.43 1.02
C ASP A 10 -5.53 10.23 0.68
N ARG A 11 -4.22 10.48 0.61
CA ARG A 11 -3.22 9.49 0.21
C ARG A 11 -2.08 9.45 1.22
N LEU A 12 -1.93 8.31 1.88
CA LEU A 12 -0.83 8.03 2.78
C LEU A 12 0.21 7.19 2.04
N THR A 13 1.44 7.68 1.95
CA THR A 13 2.56 6.93 1.34
C THR A 13 3.59 6.68 2.43
N LEU A 14 3.92 5.42 2.67
CA LEU A 14 5.03 5.03 3.52
C LEU A 14 6.21 4.62 2.66
N HIS A 15 7.38 5.09 3.06
CA HIS A 15 8.67 4.73 2.48
C HIS A 15 9.48 4.00 3.55
N ARG A 16 10.14 2.90 3.20
CA ARG A 16 11.10 2.27 4.10
C ARG A 16 12.44 2.93 3.89
N GLN A 17 12.93 3.59 4.94
CA GLN A 17 14.33 4.03 5.02
C GLN A 17 15.15 2.93 5.70
N ASP A 18 15.31 1.80 5.02
CA ASP A 18 16.35 0.83 5.37
C ASP A 18 17.62 1.25 4.61
N GLU A 19 18.75 1.43 5.30
CA GLU A 19 20.02 1.91 4.71
C GLU A 19 20.55 1.01 3.56
N ASP A 20 20.03 -0.22 3.43
CA ASP A 20 20.42 -1.21 2.43
C ASP A 20 19.38 -1.39 1.30
N HIS A 21 18.11 -1.06 1.54
CA HIS A 21 17.04 -1.17 0.56
C HIS A 21 16.84 0.16 -0.17
N THR A 22 17.68 0.38 -1.19
CA THR A 22 17.57 1.40 -2.25
C THR A 22 16.16 1.98 -2.42
N ASP A 23 15.83 3.06 -1.70
CA ASP A 23 14.81 4.14 -1.85
C ASP A 23 13.48 3.90 -2.64
N HIS A 24 13.15 2.67 -3.02
CA HIS A 24 12.15 2.37 -4.07
C HIS A 24 11.07 1.40 -3.60
N HIS A 25 11.14 0.94 -2.35
CA HIS A 25 10.07 0.19 -1.71
C HIS A 25 9.11 1.15 -1.03
N TYR A 26 7.91 1.27 -1.59
CA TYR A 26 6.85 2.07 -0.98
C TYR A 26 5.57 1.26 -0.85
N LEU A 27 4.80 1.57 0.19
CA LEU A 27 3.41 1.18 0.33
C LEU A 27 2.56 2.45 0.39
N ARG A 28 1.59 2.53 -0.51
CA ARG A 28 0.72 3.68 -0.67
C ARG A 28 -0.72 3.26 -0.47
N VAL A 29 -1.44 4.01 0.34
CA VAL A 29 -2.87 3.84 0.59
C VAL A 29 -3.58 5.10 0.13
N ARG A 30 -4.60 4.95 -0.70
CA ARG A 30 -5.49 6.03 -1.12
C ARG A 30 -6.92 5.72 -0.70
N LEU A 31 -7.61 6.69 -0.11
CA LEU A 31 -9.04 6.61 0.10
C LEU A 31 -9.78 7.11 -1.15
N CYS A 32 -10.40 6.18 -1.87
CA CYS A 32 -11.24 6.50 -3.01
C CYS A 32 -12.56 7.17 -2.58
N PRO A 33 -13.18 7.98 -3.46
CA PRO A 33 -14.45 8.63 -3.19
C PRO A 33 -15.61 7.65 -2.95
N ASN A 34 -15.51 6.42 -3.44
CA ASN A 34 -16.45 5.32 -3.17
C ASN A 34 -16.23 4.65 -1.80
N ASN A 35 -15.57 5.32 -0.85
CA ASN A 35 -15.30 4.83 0.50
C ASN A 35 -14.51 3.49 0.53
N THR A 36 -13.73 3.25 -0.53
CA THR A 36 -12.88 2.08 -0.71
C THR A 36 -11.42 2.51 -0.55
N TYR A 37 -10.61 1.66 0.06
CA TYR A 37 -9.18 1.87 0.20
C TYR A 37 -8.45 1.14 -0.92
N GLU A 38 -7.66 1.87 -1.69
CA GLU A 38 -6.75 1.32 -2.68
C GLU A 38 -5.35 1.27 -2.06
N LEU A 39 -4.75 0.09 -2.00
CA LEU A 39 -3.36 -0.07 -1.62
C LEU A 39 -2.54 -0.33 -2.89
N GLU A 40 -1.41 0.34 -3.00
CA GLU A 40 -0.39 0.12 -4.03
C GLU A 40 0.95 -0.13 -3.34
N HIS A 41 1.65 -1.20 -3.69
CA HIS A 41 3.05 -1.37 -3.33
C HIS A 41 3.93 -1.56 -4.55
N ARG A 42 5.21 -1.28 -4.36
CA ARG A 42 6.24 -1.54 -5.37
C ARG A 42 7.44 -2.21 -4.70
N ASP A 43 7.83 -3.37 -5.22
CA ASP A 43 8.99 -4.16 -4.76
C ASP A 43 10.28 -3.71 -5.48
N GLY A 44 10.52 -2.39 -5.56
CA GLY A 44 11.74 -1.83 -6.15
C GLY A 44 11.56 -1.15 -7.53
N PRO A 45 12.63 -0.55 -8.08
CA PRO A 45 12.55 0.36 -9.22
C PRO A 45 12.15 -0.30 -10.54
N ASP A 46 12.45 -1.58 -10.74
CA ASP A 46 12.13 -2.29 -11.99
C ASP A 46 10.84 -3.12 -11.90
N SER A 47 10.31 -3.29 -10.68
CA SER A 47 9.09 -4.06 -10.46
C SER A 47 7.85 -3.26 -10.85
N ALA A 48 6.92 -3.94 -11.53
CA ALA A 48 5.58 -3.41 -11.76
C ALA A 48 4.89 -3.13 -10.42
N PRO A 49 4.14 -2.02 -10.30
CA PRO A 49 3.38 -1.74 -9.10
C PRO A 49 2.21 -2.73 -8.98
N HIS A 50 2.03 -3.26 -7.77
CA HIS A 50 0.93 -4.13 -7.43
C HIS A 50 -0.15 -3.32 -6.74
N ARG A 51 -1.41 -3.56 -7.11
CA ARG A 51 -2.57 -2.84 -6.58
C ARG A 51 -3.63 -3.78 -6.05
N THR A 52 -4.29 -3.37 -4.98
CA THR A 52 -5.46 -4.05 -4.44
C THR A 52 -6.45 -3.04 -3.87
N ARG A 53 -7.71 -3.46 -3.71
CA ARG A 53 -8.79 -2.62 -3.19
C ARG A 53 -9.54 -3.36 -2.10
N THR A 54 -9.85 -2.65 -1.02
CA THR A 54 -10.63 -3.20 0.09
C THR A 54 -11.58 -2.16 0.66
N LEU A 55 -12.73 -2.62 1.14
CA LEU A 55 -13.69 -1.79 1.90
C LEU A 55 -13.35 -1.77 3.40
N SER A 56 -12.47 -2.68 3.86
CA SER A 56 -12.17 -2.87 5.28
C SER A 56 -11.01 -1.99 5.74
N GLN A 57 -11.33 -0.90 6.44
CA GLN A 57 -10.32 -0.02 7.04
C GLN A 57 -9.40 -0.76 8.03
N GLU A 58 -9.91 -1.72 8.78
CA GLU A 58 -9.09 -2.52 9.71
C GLU A 58 -8.03 -3.34 8.99
N LYS A 59 -8.37 -3.99 7.87
CA LYS A 59 -7.40 -4.71 7.04
C LYS A 59 -6.30 -3.77 6.54
N VAL A 60 -6.68 -2.57 6.06
CA VAL A 60 -5.71 -1.54 5.62
C VAL A 60 -4.78 -1.15 6.76
N ARG A 61 -5.33 -0.90 7.96
CA ARG A 61 -4.54 -0.55 9.13
C ARG A 61 -3.56 -1.66 9.51
N GLN A 62 -4.00 -2.91 9.54
CA GLN A 62 -3.12 -4.05 9.82
C GLN A 62 -2.03 -4.17 8.75
N ALA A 63 -2.38 -4.04 7.46
CA ALA A 63 -1.42 -4.04 6.36
C ALA A 63 -0.31 -3.00 6.55
N LEU A 64 -0.68 -1.77 6.94
CA LEU A 64 0.30 -0.71 7.18
C LEU A 64 1.22 -1.03 8.38
N LEU A 65 0.67 -1.65 9.43
CA LEU A 65 1.44 -2.06 10.60
C LEU A 65 2.37 -3.24 10.29
N ASP A 66 1.88 -4.28 9.62
CA ASP A 66 2.68 -5.42 9.19
C ASP A 66 3.79 -4.99 8.21
N TRP A 67 3.49 -4.10 7.26
CA TRP A 67 4.49 -3.57 6.33
C TRP A 67 5.59 -2.78 7.04
N ALA A 68 5.21 -1.92 7.98
CA ALA A 68 6.18 -1.16 8.78
C ALA A 68 7.00 -2.05 9.73
N ALA A 69 6.45 -3.21 10.13
CA ALA A 69 7.11 -4.18 10.99
C ALA A 69 7.86 -5.29 10.22
N ASP A 70 8.01 -5.17 8.90
CA ASP A 70 8.65 -6.18 8.04
C ASP A 70 7.99 -7.57 8.10
N LYS A 71 6.69 -7.63 8.37
CA LYS A 71 5.94 -8.89 8.45
C LYS A 71 5.28 -9.20 7.12
N PRO A 72 5.12 -10.47 6.71
CA PRO A 72 4.52 -10.82 5.42
C PRO A 72 2.99 -10.64 5.37
N GLY A 73 2.32 -10.42 6.51
CA GLY A 73 0.86 -10.39 6.61
C GLY A 73 0.17 -9.38 5.69
N TRP A 74 0.78 -8.23 5.42
CA TRP A 74 0.24 -7.24 4.48
C TRP A 74 0.25 -7.72 3.02
N ARG A 75 1.17 -8.63 2.66
CA ARG A 75 1.26 -9.20 1.32
C ARG A 75 0.31 -10.40 1.17
N GLU A 76 0.18 -11.21 2.21
CA GLU A 76 -0.63 -12.44 2.20
C GLU A 76 -2.14 -12.19 2.39
N ASP A 77 -2.53 -11.14 3.13
CA ASP A 77 -3.94 -10.85 3.46
C ASP A 77 -4.73 -10.23 2.28
N PHE A 78 -4.03 -9.89 1.20
CA PHE A 78 -4.60 -9.22 0.02
C PHE A 78 -4.31 -9.98 -1.27
N MET A 79 -5.28 -9.93 -2.18
CA MET A 79 -5.08 -10.35 -3.57
C MET A 79 -4.52 -9.17 -4.34
N TRP A 80 -3.21 -9.21 -4.58
CA TRP A 80 -2.49 -8.19 -5.34
C TRP A 80 -2.63 -8.44 -6.83
N ASN A 81 -3.03 -7.41 -7.56
CA ASN A 81 -3.05 -7.44 -9.02
C ASN A 81 -1.85 -6.64 -9.50
N GLU A 82 -0.97 -7.30 -10.26
CA GLU A 82 0.05 -6.58 -11.03
C GLU A 82 -0.66 -5.64 -12.00
N TRP A 83 -0.28 -4.36 -11.98
CA TRP A 83 -0.73 -3.47 -13.02
C TRP A 83 0.12 -3.73 -14.27
N THR A 84 -0.40 -4.60 -15.15
CA THR A 84 0.11 -4.74 -16.51
C THR A 84 -0.57 -3.68 -17.40
N PRO A 85 0.18 -2.72 -17.96
CA PRO A 85 -0.33 -1.99 -19.13
C PRO A 85 -0.40 -3.01 -20.27
N ASP A 86 -1.59 -3.19 -20.85
CA ASP A 86 -1.77 -3.93 -22.10
C ASP A 86 -0.76 -3.38 -23.13
N ALA A 87 0.09 -4.27 -23.66
CA ALA A 87 1.29 -3.94 -24.44
C ALA A 87 0.97 -3.47 -25.87
#